data_AF-A0A853B5C8-F1
#
_entry.id   AF-A0A853B5C8-F1
#
_cell.length_a   1.000
_cell.length_b   1.000
_cell.length_c   1.000
_cell.angle_alpha   90.00
_cell.angle_beta   90.00
_cell.angle_gamma   90.00
#
_symmetry.space_group_name_H-M   'P 1'
#
loop_
_entity.id
_entity.type
_entity.pdbx_description
1 polymer ?
#
loop_
_entity_poly.entity_id
_entity_poly.type
_entity_poly.pdbx_seq_one_letter_code
_entity_poly.pdbx_strand_id
1 'polypeptide(L)'
;MDTPGFPPESRPFCVAHQAGLDVLRASRADWLYVSPAGDFDHNGDRSGHYRVAAHLHPEDRISYADFAIPLIDEAVDGRHPHEHLLISSS
;
A
#
# COMPACT_ATOMS: atom_id res chain seq x y z
N MET A 1 7.99 6.19 -9.06
CA MET A 1 7.34 6.33 -10.38
C MET A 1 8.35 6.74 -11.45
N ASP A 2 9.35 7.55 -11.13
CA ASP A 2 10.42 7.93 -12.09
C ASP A 2 11.70 7.08 -11.92
N THR A 3 11.52 5.83 -11.49
CA THR A 3 12.62 4.89 -11.20
C THR A 3 12.80 3.93 -12.38
N PRO A 4 14.04 3.58 -12.77
CA PRO A 4 14.29 2.52 -13.75
C PRO A 4 13.60 1.21 -13.35
N GLY A 5 12.89 0.57 -14.29
CA GLY A 5 12.17 -0.69 -14.06
C GLY A 5 10.73 -0.54 -13.56
N PHE A 6 10.24 0.68 -13.33
CA PHE A 6 8.83 0.90 -13.05
C PHE A 6 7.97 0.63 -14.30
N PRO A 7 6.91 -0.21 -14.23
CA PRO A 7 6.08 -0.53 -15.39
C PRO A 7 5.38 0.72 -15.94
N PRO A 8 5.66 1.16 -17.19
CA PRO A 8 5.07 2.37 -17.75
C PRO A 8 3.54 2.34 -17.79
N GLU A 9 2.95 1.18 -18.01
CA GLU A 9 1.50 0.93 -18.02
C GLU A 9 0.84 1.16 -16.65
N SER A 10 1.58 0.97 -15.55
CA SER A 10 1.08 1.22 -14.19
C SER A 10 1.13 2.70 -13.82
N ARG A 11 1.86 3.53 -14.57
CA ARG A 11 2.07 4.95 -14.23
C ARG A 11 0.77 5.74 -14.13
N PRO A 12 -0.19 5.66 -15.07
CA PRO A 12 -1.44 6.41 -14.96
C PRO A 12 -2.24 6.02 -13.71
N PHE A 13 -2.24 4.74 -13.36
CA PHE A 13 -2.90 4.22 -12.16
C PHE A 13 -2.26 4.78 -10.88
N CYS A 14 -0.93 4.72 -10.76
CA CYS A 14 -0.24 5.26 -9.58
C CYS A 14 -0.37 6.78 -9.45
N VAL A 15 -0.39 7.52 -10.57
CA VAL A 15 -0.63 8.98 -10.56
C VAL A 15 -2.04 9.30 -10.07
N ALA A 16 -3.06 8.54 -10.50
CA ALA A 16 -4.43 8.73 -10.02
C ALA A 16 -4.55 8.45 -8.51
N HIS A 17 -3.88 7.39 -8.03
CA HIS A 17 -3.81 7.07 -6.60
C HIS A 17 -3.10 8.17 -5.79
N GLN A 18 -1.99 8.73 -6.30
CA GLN A 18 -1.33 9.86 -5.67
C GLN A 18 -2.25 11.09 -5.57
N ALA A 19 -2.99 11.40 -6.65
CA ALA A 19 -3.96 12.49 -6.63
C ALA A 19 -5.08 12.27 -5.61
N GLY A 20 -5.57 11.03 -5.47
CA GLY A 20 -6.55 10.67 -4.43
C GLY A 20 -6.00 10.84 -3.01
N LEU A 21 -4.76 10.43 -2.77
CA LEU A 21 -4.08 10.64 -1.48
C LEU A 21 -3.92 12.13 -1.16
N ASP A 22 -3.62 12.97 -2.14
CA ASP A 22 -3.49 14.41 -1.94
C ASP A 22 -4.84 15.06 -1.55
N VAL A 23 -5.97 14.54 -2.06
CA VAL A 23 -7.31 14.96 -1.60
C VAL A 23 -7.54 14.58 -0.14
N LEU A 24 -7.19 13.36 0.28
CA LEU A 24 -7.32 12.92 1.67
C LEU A 24 -6.47 13.80 2.61
N ARG A 25 -5.21 14.05 2.24
CA ARG A 25 -4.30 14.93 2.98
C ARG A 25 -4.82 16.35 3.18
N ALA A 26 -5.58 16.89 2.22
CA ALA A 26 -6.18 18.22 2.30
C ALA A 26 -7.53 18.24 3.04
N SER A 27 -8.09 17.07 3.37
CA SER A 27 -9.40 16.96 4.00
C SER A 27 -9.32 17.07 5.54
N ARG A 28 -10.50 17.10 6.18
CA ARG A 28 -10.65 16.96 7.63
C ARG A 28 -11.09 15.55 8.06
N ALA A 29 -11.14 14.61 7.11
CA ALA A 29 -11.52 13.24 7.42
C ALA A 29 -10.43 12.57 8.25
N ASP A 30 -10.82 11.65 9.12
CA ASP A 30 -9.87 10.70 9.70
C ASP A 30 -9.61 9.61 8.66
N TRP A 31 -8.40 9.61 8.10
CA TRP A 31 -8.06 8.78 6.95
C TRP A 31 -6.82 7.95 7.21
N LEU A 32 -6.78 6.78 6.58
CA LEU A 32 -5.60 5.97 6.43
C LEU A 32 -5.52 5.57 4.96
N TYR A 33 -4.31 5.60 4.41
CA TYR A 33 -4.07 5.18 3.04
C TYR A 33 -3.05 4.05 3.00
N VAL A 34 -3.46 2.88 2.52
CA VAL A 34 -2.60 1.69 2.50
C VAL A 34 -2.33 1.32 1.05
N SER A 35 -1.06 1.10 0.71
CA SER A 35 -0.65 0.66 -0.63
C SER A 35 0.24 -0.58 -0.55
N PRO A 36 0.11 -1.50 -1.51
CA PRO A 36 1.07 -2.59 -1.63
C PRO A 36 2.45 -2.02 -1.99
N ALA A 37 3.48 -2.59 -1.40
CA ALA A 37 4.86 -2.38 -1.81
C ALA A 37 5.20 -3.42 -2.89
N GLY A 38 5.66 -2.94 -4.05
CA GLY A 38 6.06 -3.80 -5.17
C GLY A 38 4.90 -4.56 -5.81
N ASP A 39 5.08 -5.86 -6.03
CA ASP A 39 4.12 -6.72 -6.73
C ASP A 39 2.88 -7.02 -5.86
N PHE A 40 1.71 -6.68 -6.38
CA PHE A 40 0.43 -6.95 -5.72
C PHE A 40 -0.15 -8.27 -6.24
N ASP A 41 0.27 -9.35 -5.63
CA ASP A 41 0.07 -10.71 -6.13
C ASP A 41 -1.32 -11.25 -5.83
N HIS A 42 -2.14 -11.39 -6.87
CA HIS A 42 -3.48 -11.98 -6.76
C HIS A 42 -3.47 -13.53 -6.72
N ASN A 43 -2.35 -14.18 -7.03
CA ASN A 43 -2.18 -15.64 -6.98
C ASN A 43 -1.44 -16.10 -5.72
N GLY A 44 -1.02 -15.16 -4.87
CA GLY A 44 -0.22 -15.46 -3.69
C GLY A 44 -1.06 -16.08 -2.58
N ASP A 45 -0.50 -17.10 -1.93
CA ASP A 45 -1.11 -17.71 -0.77
C ASP A 45 -1.10 -16.76 0.44
N ARG A 46 -1.96 -17.05 1.42
CA ARG A 46 -1.98 -16.36 2.70
C ARG A 46 -0.85 -16.87 3.60
N SER A 47 0.14 -16.03 3.89
CA SER A 47 1.19 -16.32 4.87
C SER A 47 0.78 -15.96 6.31
N GLY A 48 -0.16 -15.01 6.46
CA GLY A 48 -0.56 -14.48 7.75
C GLY A 48 0.37 -13.38 8.29
N HIS A 49 1.36 -12.97 7.51
CA HIS A 49 2.38 -12.01 7.93
C HIS A 49 2.49 -10.84 6.96
N TYR A 50 2.73 -9.64 7.50
CA TYR A 50 3.04 -8.44 6.73
C TYR A 50 4.05 -7.60 7.50
N ARG A 51 4.68 -6.66 6.79
CA ARG A 51 5.48 -5.59 7.39
C ARG A 51 5.14 -4.26 6.74
N VAL A 52 5.27 -3.18 7.53
CA VAL A 52 5.26 -1.81 6.99
C VAL A 52 6.64 -1.53 6.41
N ALA A 53 6.72 -1.33 5.10
CA ALA A 53 7.96 -1.03 4.41
C ALA A 53 8.29 0.46 4.54
N ALA A 54 9.56 0.78 4.84
CA ALA A 54 10.02 2.18 4.90
C ALA A 54 10.07 2.81 3.51
N HIS A 55 10.46 2.02 2.50
CA HIS A 55 10.62 2.44 1.12
C HIS A 55 10.15 1.32 0.18
N LEU A 56 9.84 1.69 -1.06
CA LEU A 56 9.49 0.73 -2.12
C LEU A 56 10.76 0.02 -2.62
N HIS A 57 10.78 -1.30 -2.57
CA HIS A 57 11.82 -2.13 -3.18
C HIS A 57 11.28 -2.92 -4.37
N PRO A 58 12.07 -3.12 -5.46
CA PRO A 58 11.64 -3.92 -6.61
C PRO A 58 11.27 -5.37 -6.27
N GLU A 59 11.90 -5.93 -5.24
CA GLU A 59 11.66 -7.27 -4.71
C GLU A 59 10.47 -7.36 -3.73
N ASP A 60 9.87 -6.22 -3.35
CA ASP A 60 8.70 -6.24 -2.49
C ASP A 60 7.52 -6.90 -3.20
N ARG A 61 6.72 -7.61 -2.41
CA ARG A 61 5.53 -8.32 -2.86
C ARG A 61 4.59 -8.50 -1.68
N ILE A 62 3.28 -8.48 -1.94
CA ILE A 62 2.27 -8.84 -0.95
C ILE A 62 1.09 -9.53 -1.66
N SER A 63 0.57 -10.61 -1.07
CA SER A 63 -0.62 -11.28 -1.60
C SER A 63 -1.89 -10.52 -1.25
N TYR A 64 -2.98 -10.70 -2.01
CA TYR A 64 -4.26 -10.09 -1.67
C TYR A 64 -4.77 -10.52 -0.30
N ALA A 65 -4.54 -11.79 0.06
CA ALA A 65 -4.96 -12.34 1.33
C ALA A 65 -4.21 -11.73 2.52
N ASP A 66 -2.91 -11.48 2.37
CA ASP A 66 -2.11 -10.85 3.43
C ASP A 66 -2.27 -9.33 3.46
N PHE A 67 -2.51 -8.68 2.32
CA PHE A 67 -2.79 -7.25 2.25
C PHE A 67 -4.09 -6.85 2.98
N ALA A 68 -5.05 -7.76 3.09
CA ALA A 68 -6.26 -7.54 3.87
C ALA A 68 -6.00 -7.45 5.38
N ILE A 69 -4.90 -8.04 5.89
CA ILE A 69 -4.58 -8.08 7.32
C ILE A 69 -4.36 -6.67 7.89
N PRO A 70 -3.43 -5.84 7.37
CA PRO A 70 -3.23 -4.49 7.90
C PRO A 70 -4.47 -3.60 7.76
N LEU A 71 -5.32 -3.81 6.75
CA LEU A 71 -6.59 -3.06 6.63
C LEU A 71 -7.52 -3.33 7.81
N ILE A 72 -7.62 -4.60 8.23
CA ILE A 72 -8.44 -4.99 9.38
C ILE A 72 -7.79 -4.55 10.69
N ASP A 73 -6.48 -4.76 10.85
CA ASP A 73 -5.75 -4.36 12.06
C ASP A 73 -5.90 -2.85 12.30
N GLU A 74 -5.74 -2.02 11.27
CA GLU A 74 -5.88 -0.57 11.41
C GLU A 74 -7.33 -0.13 11.61
N ALA A 75 -8.31 -0.82 11.03
CA ALA A 75 -9.72 -0.52 11.26
C ALA A 75 -10.15 -0.84 12.70
N VAL A 76 -9.50 -1.79 13.37
CA VAL A 76 -9.79 -2.20 14.75
C VAL A 76 -8.99 -1.37 15.76
N ASP A 77 -7.68 -1.21 15.53
CA ASP A 77 -6.76 -0.62 16.50
C ASP A 77 -6.47 0.87 16.25
N GLY A 78 -6.66 1.36 15.03
CA GLY A 78 -6.46 2.78 14.66
C GLY A 78 -5.05 3.30 14.94
N ARG A 79 -4.01 2.55 14.58
CA ARG A 79 -2.62 2.84 15.00
C ARG A 79 -1.98 3.98 14.19
N HIS A 80 -2.40 4.18 12.95
CA HIS A 80 -1.76 5.14 12.03
C HIS A 80 -2.76 6.14 11.40
N PRO A 81 -3.36 7.05 12.20
CA PRO A 81 -4.27 8.05 11.66
C PRO A 81 -3.52 9.09 10.80
N HIS A 82 -4.10 9.42 9.64
CA HIS A 82 -3.57 10.36 8.65
C HIS A 82 -2.22 9.96 8.04
N GLU A 83 -1.95 8.66 7.93
CA GLU A 83 -0.70 8.14 7.37
C GLU A 83 -0.89 7.39 6.05
N HIS A 84 0.20 7.33 5.27
CA HIS A 84 0.33 6.45 4.11
C HIS A 84 1.27 5.29 4.44
N LEU A 85 0.72 4.08 4.52
CA LEU A 85 1.48 2.86 4.78
C LEU A 85 1.79 2.10 3.48
N LEU A 86 3.04 1.68 3.34
CA LEU A 86 3.47 0.72 2.33
C LEU A 86 3.54 -0.66 2.96
N ILE A 87 2.87 -1.65 2.38
CA ILE A 87 2.78 -3.01 2.94
C ILE A 87 3.49 -4.00 2.03
N SER A 88 4.44 -4.74 2.59
CA SER A 88 5.12 -5.86 1.94
C SER A 88 4.92 -7.12 2.79
N SER A 89 5.12 -8.29 2.19
CA SER A 89 5.27 -9.52 2.96
C SER A 89 6.47 -9.39 3.89
N SER A 90 6.38 -10.05 5.06
CA SER A 90 7.47 -10.06 6.04
C SER A 90 8.70 -10.81 5.54
#